data_AF-A0A932HHP7-F1
#
_entry.id   AF-A0A932HHP7-F1
#
_cell.length_a   1.000
_cell.length_b   1.000
_cell.length_c   1.000
_cell.angle_alpha   90.00
_cell.angle_beta   90.00
_cell.angle_gamma   90.00
#
_symmetry.space_group_name_H-M   'P 1'
#
loop_
_entity.id
_entity.type
_entity.pdbx_description
1 polymer ?
#
loop_
_entity_poly.entity_id
_entity_poly.type
_entity_poly.pdbx_seq_one_letter_code
_entity_poly.pdbx_strand_id
1 'polypeptide(L)'
;LVRGVILATSFGYFIFSRIVLTDMLFTTLLAVTCWGVLRGLLDPAPRRGPMLGAYAAMALAILTKGLIGLAFPVLTIGAFLLIIRDSRLLRRLELLRGSAVFLAVAAPWHILVGLKNPDFFWFYFVNEHVLRFVAKRHLLDYAPMPLYAYLIMVVVWTFPWSAFLPVALRRYWPRSKPTSREDRGFLFILLWAASVVGFFALTPSRLEYYSMPAFPALALCVGRLWGAEMAPRSGRALASGLSYSCFGLLTVAVGLLPASWLFPRLENVSLYNMFTAMDAYSRDIQYGILSNAEVYTVPSYEELVPLLQWATLILLVGVASATLAWLRRRPGVTVACLAATMLPTLTFVQTGIVMFEPHRSIVRLADVIVREFRPGDEIIIEGPYENFASANFYTGQRARVLHGLFGDLEFGSRYPEETWSSGRATPRRKGRSWRRWSSRRSGGGRGGSISSATLRAASPSCRPLAWNPWSSGGAGRTGCLPTGGVPEERRTRGRRAGYGIGNAECPRVHFAFRIPNSTLPAQL
;
A
#
# COMPACT_ATOMS: atom_id res chain seq x y z
N LEU A 1 8.91 26.63 0.14
CA LEU A 1 7.47 26.74 -0.21
C LEU A 1 7.13 25.98 -1.49
N VAL A 2 7.53 26.41 -2.70
CA VAL A 2 7.17 25.72 -3.97
C VAL A 2 7.43 24.21 -3.97
N ARG A 3 8.63 23.78 -3.54
CA ARG A 3 8.99 22.34 -3.41
C ARG A 3 8.03 21.56 -2.49
N GLY A 4 7.54 22.20 -1.43
CA GLY A 4 6.56 21.60 -0.51
C GLY A 4 5.16 21.51 -1.13
N VAL A 5 4.75 22.52 -1.90
CA VAL A 5 3.48 22.49 -2.65
C VAL A 5 3.51 21.37 -3.70
N ILE A 6 4.62 21.22 -4.42
CA ILE A 6 4.82 20.10 -5.38
C ILE A 6 4.62 18.76 -4.70
N LEU A 7 5.28 18.53 -3.56
CA LEU A 7 5.16 17.27 -2.82
C LEU A 7 3.73 17.05 -2.30
N ALA A 8 3.14 18.06 -1.66
CA ALA A 8 1.81 17.97 -1.05
C ALA A 8 0.68 17.78 -2.07
N THR A 9 0.87 18.25 -3.30
CA THR A 9 -0.10 18.10 -4.40
C THR A 9 0.25 16.97 -5.37
N SER A 10 1.26 16.16 -5.06
CA SER A 10 1.55 14.94 -5.80
C SER A 10 0.54 13.85 -5.44
N PHE A 11 -0.01 13.18 -6.46
CA PHE A 11 -1.10 12.20 -6.31
C PHE A 11 -0.83 11.12 -5.24
N GLY A 12 0.32 10.43 -5.33
CA GLY A 12 0.66 9.35 -4.41
C GLY A 12 1.01 9.83 -3.01
N TYR A 13 1.70 10.97 -2.88
CA TYR A 13 2.02 11.52 -1.55
C TYR A 13 0.75 11.90 -0.77
N PHE A 14 -0.29 12.38 -1.46
CA PHE A 14 -1.58 12.66 -0.85
C PHE A 14 -2.34 11.38 -0.44
N ILE A 15 -2.39 10.37 -1.32
CA ILE A 15 -3.10 9.11 -1.04
C ILE A 15 -2.46 8.38 0.13
N PHE A 16 -1.16 8.12 0.04
CA PHE A 16 -0.49 7.31 1.04
C PHE A 16 -0.34 8.01 2.39
N SER A 17 -0.56 9.33 2.50
CA SER A 17 -0.61 10.02 3.80
C SER A 17 -1.92 9.77 4.55
N ARG A 18 -2.89 9.12 3.91
CA ARG A 18 -4.20 8.76 4.47
C ARG A 18 -4.40 7.26 4.60
N ILE A 19 -3.37 6.48 4.31
CA ILE A 19 -3.33 5.04 4.58
C ILE A 19 -2.33 4.83 5.70
N VAL A 20 -2.71 4.04 6.71
CA VAL A 20 -1.83 3.73 7.84
C VAL A 20 -0.72 2.79 7.36
N LEU A 21 0.40 3.39 6.95
CA LEU A 21 1.61 2.70 6.48
C LEU A 21 2.83 3.26 7.20
N THR A 22 3.83 2.41 7.45
CA THR A 22 5.12 2.85 8.00
C THR A 22 5.93 3.69 7.00
N ASP A 23 5.58 3.64 5.71
CA ASP A 23 6.25 4.31 4.60
C ASP A 23 6.30 5.83 4.74
N MET A 24 5.27 6.46 5.30
CA MET A 24 5.25 7.92 5.49
C MET A 24 6.22 8.38 6.57
N LEU A 25 6.24 7.68 7.69
CA LEU A 25 7.21 7.92 8.76
C LEU A 25 8.63 7.68 8.24
N PHE A 26 8.84 6.56 7.53
CA PHE A 26 10.11 6.22 6.92
C PHE A 26 10.58 7.29 5.92
N THR A 27 9.69 7.77 5.04
CA THR A 27 9.98 8.82 4.05
C THR A 27 10.40 10.12 4.73
N THR A 28 9.73 10.49 5.82
CA THR A 28 10.07 11.67 6.62
C THR A 28 11.46 11.51 7.26
N LEU A 29 11.74 10.37 7.89
CA LEU A 29 13.02 10.09 8.54
C LEU A 29 14.17 10.05 7.52
N LEU A 30 13.94 9.48 6.34
CA LEU A 30 14.90 9.50 5.24
C LEU A 30 15.15 10.94 4.75
N ALA A 31 14.10 11.75 4.60
CA ALA A 31 14.24 13.15 4.22
C ALA A 31 15.03 13.98 5.25
N VAL A 32 14.79 13.76 6.55
CA VAL A 32 15.57 14.38 7.63
C VAL A 32 17.02 13.91 7.60
N THR A 33 17.26 12.62 7.34
CA THR A 33 18.61 12.06 7.17
C THR A 33 19.35 12.75 6.03
N CYS A 34 18.75 12.79 4.83
CA CYS A 34 19.31 13.45 3.66
C CYS A 34 19.54 14.95 3.89
N TRP A 35 18.61 15.64 4.56
CA TRP A 35 18.78 17.05 4.93
C TRP A 35 19.97 17.26 5.87
N GLY A 36 20.07 16.49 6.95
CA GLY A 36 21.16 16.63 7.92
C GLY A 36 22.52 16.31 7.33
N VAL A 37 22.59 15.30 6.45
CA VAL A 37 23.79 14.96 5.68
C VAL A 37 24.18 16.09 4.73
N LEU A 38 23.23 16.64 3.96
CA LEU A 38 23.48 17.77 3.07
C LEU A 38 24.06 18.98 3.83
N ARG A 39 23.49 19.30 5.00
CA ARG A 39 23.98 20.39 5.86
C ARG A 39 25.39 20.10 6.37
N GLY A 40 25.64 18.89 6.90
CA GLY A 40 26.96 18.53 7.43
C GLY A 40 28.06 18.45 6.37
N LEU A 41 27.73 18.00 5.15
CA LEU A 41 28.70 17.90 4.06
C LEU A 41 28.95 19.24 3.37
N LEU A 42 27.90 19.99 3.04
CA LEU A 42 27.96 21.10 2.09
C LEU A 42 27.86 22.50 2.71
N ASP A 43 27.53 22.64 4.00
CA ASP A 43 27.57 23.96 4.65
C ASP A 43 29.02 24.46 4.75
N PRO A 44 29.27 25.78 4.52
CA PRO A 44 30.61 26.36 4.67
C PRO A 44 31.15 26.21 6.09
N ALA A 45 30.29 26.44 7.08
CA ALA A 45 30.57 26.25 8.51
C ALA A 45 29.67 25.13 9.05
N PRO A 46 30.04 23.86 8.86
CA PRO A 46 29.20 22.73 9.23
C PRO A 46 29.08 22.64 10.75
N ARG A 47 27.84 22.69 11.25
CA ARG A 47 27.53 22.35 12.64
C ARG A 47 27.38 20.84 12.77
N ARG A 48 27.78 20.28 13.91
CA ARG A 48 27.66 18.83 14.17
C ARG A 48 26.21 18.38 14.35
N GLY A 49 25.36 19.23 14.91
CA GLY A 49 23.96 18.91 15.23
C GLY A 49 23.18 18.28 14.07
N PRO A 50 23.12 18.89 12.88
CA PRO A 50 22.43 18.30 11.72
C PRO A 50 22.96 16.93 11.29
N MET A 51 24.28 16.71 11.33
CA MET A 51 24.87 15.41 10.98
C MET A 51 24.52 14.36 12.03
N LEU A 52 24.67 14.66 13.33
CA LEU A 52 24.27 13.74 14.41
C LEU A 52 22.76 13.46 14.41
N GLY A 53 21.94 14.47 14.11
CA GLY A 53 20.50 14.31 13.90
C GLY A 53 20.17 13.42 12.71
N ALA A 54 20.98 13.42 11.64
CA ALA A 54 20.84 12.49 10.53
C ALA A 54 21.10 11.04 10.95
N TYR A 55 22.10 10.79 11.81
CA TYR A 55 22.33 9.44 12.36
C TYR A 55 21.17 8.97 13.25
N ALA A 56 20.62 9.85 14.08
CA ALA A 56 19.44 9.53 14.88
C ALA A 56 18.22 9.23 13.99
N ALA A 57 17.96 10.05 12.97
CA ALA A 57 16.87 9.83 12.02
C ALA A 57 17.06 8.53 11.22
N MET A 58 18.29 8.20 10.83
CA MET A 58 18.64 6.94 10.17
C MET A 58 18.40 5.72 11.06
N ALA A 59 18.73 5.82 12.36
CA ALA A 59 18.43 4.77 13.34
C ALA A 59 16.93 4.58 13.53
N LEU A 60 16.17 5.67 13.65
CA LEU A 60 14.71 5.64 13.71
C LEU A 60 14.11 5.07 12.43
N ALA A 61 14.70 5.34 11.26
CA ALA A 61 14.24 4.78 9.99
C ALA A 61 14.39 3.24 9.97
N ILE A 62 15.45 2.70 10.58
CA ILE A 62 15.61 1.26 10.76
C ILE A 62 14.57 0.68 11.71
N LEU A 63 14.32 1.35 12.83
CA LEU A 63 13.26 0.93 13.75
C LEU A 63 11.87 1.01 13.11
N THR A 64 11.69 1.83 12.08
CA THR A 64 10.43 1.98 11.34
C THR A 64 10.25 0.92 10.25
N LYS A 65 11.28 0.66 9.43
CA LYS A 65 11.14 -0.15 8.20
C LYS A 65 12.37 -1.01 7.87
N GLY A 66 13.22 -1.27 8.84
CA GLY A 66 14.38 -2.15 8.70
C GLY A 66 15.58 -1.57 7.98
N LEU A 67 16.50 -2.43 7.54
CA LEU A 67 17.84 -2.08 7.05
C LEU A 67 17.84 -1.13 5.86
N ILE A 68 16.74 -1.02 5.11
CA ILE A 68 16.62 -0.02 4.05
C ILE A 68 16.77 1.42 4.57
N GLY A 69 16.49 1.66 5.85
CA GLY A 69 16.75 2.93 6.54
C GLY A 69 18.23 3.29 6.59
N LEU A 70 19.14 2.31 6.57
CA LEU A 70 20.58 2.49 6.43
C LEU A 70 21.03 2.38 4.98
N ALA A 71 20.46 1.45 4.22
CA ALA A 71 20.87 1.17 2.85
C ALA A 71 20.73 2.41 1.95
N PHE A 72 19.60 3.12 1.99
CA PHE A 72 19.41 4.29 1.11
C PHE A 72 20.36 5.44 1.43
N PRO A 73 20.56 5.87 2.68
CA PRO A 73 21.59 6.87 3.00
C PRO A 73 22.99 6.41 2.60
N VAL A 74 23.37 5.17 2.87
CA VAL A 74 24.71 4.65 2.53
C VAL A 74 24.93 4.63 1.02
N LEU A 75 23.96 4.16 0.24
CA LEU A 75 24.02 4.19 -1.23
C LEU A 75 24.13 5.63 -1.76
N THR A 76 23.31 6.54 -1.22
CA THR A 76 23.30 7.96 -1.62
C THR A 76 24.63 8.64 -1.31
N ILE A 77 25.11 8.53 -0.06
CA ILE A 77 26.35 9.14 0.42
C ILE A 77 27.55 8.51 -0.29
N GLY A 78 27.58 7.19 -0.40
CA GLY A 78 28.65 6.45 -1.07
C GLY A 78 28.79 6.87 -2.53
N ALA A 79 27.70 6.83 -3.30
CA ALA A 79 27.70 7.28 -4.69
C ALA A 79 28.12 8.75 -4.81
N PHE A 80 27.64 9.62 -3.90
CA PHE A 80 28.01 11.03 -3.90
C PHE A 80 29.51 11.24 -3.68
N LEU A 81 30.10 10.57 -2.69
CA LEU A 81 31.53 10.64 -2.38
C LEU A 81 32.38 10.03 -3.49
N LEU A 82 31.93 8.95 -4.12
CA LEU A 82 32.62 8.32 -5.25
C LEU A 82 32.70 9.24 -6.48
N ILE A 83 31.67 10.05 -6.72
CA ILE A 83 31.63 11.03 -7.82
C ILE A 83 32.42 12.30 -7.46
N ILE A 84 32.23 12.83 -6.25
CA ILE A 84 32.89 14.06 -5.80
C ILE A 84 34.37 13.85 -5.45
N ARG A 85 34.79 12.65 -5.08
CA ARG A 85 36.20 12.28 -4.79
C ARG A 85 36.92 13.31 -3.93
N ASP A 86 36.25 13.79 -2.89
CA ASP A 86 36.79 14.77 -1.94
C ASP A 86 36.91 14.10 -0.57
N SER A 87 38.12 13.65 -0.24
CA SER A 87 38.39 12.95 1.02
C SER A 87 38.15 13.82 2.25
N ARG A 88 38.12 15.16 2.12
CA ARG A 88 37.81 16.07 3.22
C ARG A 88 36.38 15.87 3.72
N LEU A 89 35.47 15.45 2.85
CA LEU A 89 34.07 15.18 3.19
C LEU A 89 33.91 13.95 4.09
N LEU A 90 34.84 12.98 4.06
CA LEU A 90 34.79 11.82 4.94
C LEU A 90 34.88 12.22 6.42
N ARG A 91 35.73 13.21 6.72
CA ARG A 91 35.85 13.76 8.09
C ARG A 91 34.59 14.50 8.54
N ARG A 92 33.81 15.04 7.60
CA ARG A 92 32.54 15.74 7.88
C ARG A 92 31.38 14.80 8.18
N LEU A 93 31.51 13.50 7.89
CA LEU A 93 30.49 12.51 8.23
C LEU A 93 30.42 12.22 9.74
N GLU A 94 31.42 12.62 10.53
CA GLU A 94 31.43 12.38 12.00
C GLU A 94 31.23 10.89 12.34
N LEU A 95 31.76 9.97 11.52
CA LEU A 95 31.47 8.51 11.56
C LEU A 95 31.48 7.94 12.98
N LEU A 96 32.50 8.22 13.79
CA LEU A 96 32.59 7.67 15.15
C LEU A 96 31.43 8.12 16.04
N ARG A 97 31.16 9.43 16.08
CA ARG A 97 30.11 10.02 16.93
C ARG A 97 28.72 9.71 16.39
N GLY A 98 28.57 9.77 15.07
CA GLY A 98 27.36 9.41 14.37
C GLY A 98 26.97 7.95 14.59
N SER A 99 27.92 7.02 14.41
CA SER A 99 27.70 5.60 14.69
C SER A 99 27.37 5.35 16.16
N ALA A 100 27.98 6.07 17.11
CA ALA A 100 27.61 5.97 18.52
C ALA A 100 26.16 6.39 18.76
N VAL A 101 25.71 7.54 18.21
CA VAL A 101 24.31 7.98 18.28
C VAL A 101 23.37 6.97 17.64
N PHE A 102 23.73 6.49 16.45
CA PHE A 102 22.92 5.52 15.71
C PHE A 102 22.75 4.21 16.49
N LEU A 103 23.84 3.66 17.03
CA LEU A 103 23.82 2.42 17.81
C LEU A 103 23.06 2.60 19.12
N ALA A 104 23.22 3.74 19.79
CA ALA A 104 22.49 4.05 21.02
C ALA A 104 20.96 4.07 20.81
N VAL A 105 20.49 4.40 19.61
CA VAL A 105 19.05 4.44 19.27
C VAL A 105 18.58 3.09 18.70
N ALA A 106 19.26 2.54 17.69
CA ALA A 106 18.80 1.36 16.98
C ALA A 106 19.06 0.06 17.75
N ALA A 107 20.23 -0.09 18.39
CA ALA A 107 20.65 -1.38 18.95
C ALA A 107 19.79 -1.87 20.13
N PRO A 108 19.32 -1.03 21.09
CA PRO A 108 18.62 -1.53 22.28
C PRO A 108 17.41 -2.40 21.96
N TRP A 109 16.52 -1.95 21.06
CA TRP A 109 15.33 -2.72 20.70
C TRP A 109 15.69 -4.03 19.99
N HIS A 110 16.60 -3.99 19.01
CA HIS A 110 17.02 -5.18 18.26
C HIS A 110 17.71 -6.23 19.16
N ILE A 111 18.53 -5.79 20.10
CA ILE A 111 19.19 -6.68 21.07
C ILE A 111 18.12 -7.31 21.98
N LEU A 112 17.24 -6.50 22.57
CA LEU A 112 16.24 -7.01 23.52
C LEU A 112 15.26 -7.98 22.86
N VAL A 113 14.76 -7.67 21.65
CA VAL A 113 13.83 -8.55 20.95
C VAL A 113 14.50 -9.84 20.49
N GLY A 114 15.78 -9.77 20.07
CA GLY A 114 16.54 -10.95 19.68
C GLY A 114 16.95 -11.85 20.85
N LEU A 115 17.15 -11.27 22.05
CA LEU A 115 17.36 -12.05 23.27
C LEU A 115 16.07 -12.70 23.77
N LYS A 116 14.91 -12.06 23.56
CA LYS A 116 13.61 -12.58 24.00
C LYS A 116 13.06 -13.66 23.06
N ASN A 117 13.29 -13.52 21.76
CA ASN A 117 12.71 -14.38 20.74
C ASN A 117 13.83 -15.14 20.01
N PRO A 118 13.99 -16.44 20.25
CA PRO A 118 14.82 -17.32 19.43
C PRO A 118 14.55 -17.09 17.92
N ASP A 119 15.52 -17.33 17.05
CA ASP A 119 15.39 -17.18 15.60
C ASP A 119 15.08 -15.77 15.05
N PHE A 120 14.77 -14.77 15.89
CA PHE A 120 14.44 -13.41 15.45
C PHE A 120 15.50 -12.82 14.54
N PHE A 121 16.79 -12.99 14.85
CA PHE A 121 17.86 -12.41 14.04
C PHE A 121 17.93 -13.01 12.63
N TRP A 122 17.67 -14.31 12.48
CA TRP A 122 17.60 -14.93 11.16
C TRP A 122 16.36 -14.42 10.41
N PHE A 123 15.20 -14.43 11.06
CA PHE A 123 13.96 -13.92 10.47
C PHE A 123 14.12 -12.46 10.02
N TYR A 124 14.55 -11.60 10.94
CA TYR A 124 14.69 -10.17 10.67
C TYR A 124 15.80 -9.89 9.67
N PHE A 125 17.06 -10.30 9.89
CA PHE A 125 18.16 -9.89 9.00
C PHE A 125 18.25 -10.71 7.72
N VAL A 126 17.96 -12.01 7.76
CA VAL A 126 18.10 -12.89 6.59
C VAL A 126 16.79 -12.98 5.83
N ASN A 127 15.68 -13.36 6.46
CA ASN A 127 14.43 -13.56 5.75
C ASN A 127 13.84 -12.25 5.20
N GLU A 128 13.67 -11.25 6.05
CA GLU A 128 13.01 -9.98 5.69
C GLU A 128 13.86 -9.03 4.85
N HIS A 129 15.18 -9.20 4.82
CA HIS A 129 16.06 -8.32 4.03
C HIS A 129 16.77 -9.05 2.91
N VAL A 130 17.58 -10.07 3.21
CA VAL A 130 18.40 -10.74 2.19
C VAL A 130 17.52 -11.59 1.26
N LEU A 131 16.77 -12.54 1.82
CA LEU A 131 15.90 -13.43 1.05
C LEU A 131 14.77 -12.66 0.39
N ARG A 132 14.18 -11.68 1.07
CA ARG A 132 13.23 -10.74 0.45
C ARG A 132 13.84 -10.02 -0.73
N PHE A 133 15.05 -9.47 -0.64
CA PHE A 133 15.67 -8.75 -1.76
C PHE A 133 15.85 -9.63 -3.00
N VAL A 134 16.15 -10.92 -2.83
CA VAL A 134 16.30 -11.87 -3.96
C VAL A 134 15.03 -12.64 -4.31
N ALA A 135 13.87 -12.22 -3.80
CA ALA A 135 12.57 -12.86 -4.01
C ALA A 135 12.52 -14.35 -3.59
N LYS A 136 13.24 -14.69 -2.51
CA LYS A 136 13.26 -16.02 -1.87
C LYS A 136 12.79 -15.97 -0.42
N ARG A 137 12.02 -14.94 -0.04
CA ARG A 137 11.45 -14.80 1.30
C ARG A 137 10.68 -16.08 1.65
N HIS A 138 10.99 -16.64 2.81
CA HIS A 138 10.19 -17.68 3.41
C HIS A 138 8.84 -17.08 3.81
N LEU A 139 7.77 -17.64 3.26
CA LEU A 139 6.39 -17.15 3.26
C LEU A 139 6.22 -15.88 2.44
N LEU A 140 5.72 -16.06 1.22
CA LEU A 140 5.35 -14.96 0.34
C LEU A 140 3.94 -14.49 0.69
N ASP A 141 3.85 -13.30 1.23
CA ASP A 141 2.68 -12.57 1.75
C ASP A 141 2.36 -11.31 0.93
N TYR A 142 3.00 -11.13 -0.24
CA TYR A 142 2.65 -10.08 -1.19
C TYR A 142 2.87 -10.50 -2.64
N ALA A 143 2.07 -9.93 -3.53
CA ALA A 143 2.19 -10.08 -4.97
C ALA A 143 3.12 -8.99 -5.55
N PRO A 144 4.33 -9.35 -6.04
CA PRO A 144 5.28 -8.39 -6.58
C PRO A 144 4.78 -7.77 -7.89
N MET A 145 5.19 -6.53 -8.15
CA MET A 145 4.86 -5.82 -9.38
C MET A 145 5.97 -5.96 -10.46
N PRO A 146 5.61 -6.09 -11.75
CA PRO A 146 6.57 -6.02 -12.84
C PRO A 146 7.35 -4.70 -12.86
N LEU A 147 8.59 -4.71 -13.38
CA LEU A 147 9.47 -3.54 -13.37
C LEU A 147 8.87 -2.35 -14.12
N TYR A 148 8.30 -2.56 -15.30
CA TYR A 148 7.71 -1.49 -16.10
C TYR A 148 6.55 -0.82 -15.35
N ALA A 149 5.70 -1.61 -14.68
CA ALA A 149 4.59 -1.11 -13.89
C ALA A 149 5.09 -0.31 -12.68
N TYR A 150 6.15 -0.77 -12.01
CA TYR A 150 6.83 0.01 -10.97
C TYR A 150 7.30 1.38 -11.45
N LEU A 151 7.99 1.45 -12.59
CA LEU A 151 8.49 2.72 -13.13
C LEU A 151 7.36 3.64 -13.58
N ILE A 152 6.30 3.10 -14.17
CA ILE A 152 5.08 3.87 -14.52
C ILE A 152 4.46 4.44 -13.24
N MET A 153 4.37 3.63 -12.17
CA MET A 153 3.80 4.08 -10.90
C MET A 153 4.59 5.21 -10.27
N VAL A 154 5.92 5.27 -10.41
CA VAL A 154 6.71 6.46 -9.97
C VAL A 154 6.19 7.73 -10.65
N VAL A 155 5.91 7.67 -11.95
CA VAL A 155 5.40 8.81 -12.74
C VAL A 155 3.97 9.17 -12.33
N VAL A 156 3.11 8.17 -12.11
CA VAL A 156 1.72 8.34 -11.67
C VAL A 156 1.67 8.96 -10.27
N TRP A 157 2.43 8.43 -9.31
CA TRP A 157 2.41 8.92 -7.93
C TRP A 157 2.98 10.32 -7.77
N THR A 158 3.86 10.77 -8.67
CA THR A 158 4.42 12.13 -8.66
C THR A 158 3.73 13.06 -9.67
N PHE A 159 2.68 12.59 -10.34
CA PHE A 159 1.83 13.41 -11.20
C PHE A 159 1.12 14.51 -10.38
N PRO A 160 0.94 15.74 -10.92
CA PRO A 160 1.25 16.20 -12.28
C PRO A 160 2.71 16.63 -12.47
N TRP A 161 3.50 16.66 -11.41
CA TRP A 161 4.83 17.24 -11.39
C TRP A 161 5.88 16.37 -12.08
N SER A 162 5.60 15.07 -12.24
CA SER A 162 6.44 14.13 -13.00
C SER A 162 6.71 14.58 -14.44
N ALA A 163 5.79 15.32 -15.07
CA ALA A 163 5.97 15.90 -16.41
C ALA A 163 7.12 16.93 -16.50
N PHE A 164 7.51 17.54 -15.37
CA PHE A 164 8.65 18.45 -15.30
C PHE A 164 9.98 17.72 -15.02
N LEU A 165 9.94 16.45 -14.64
CA LEU A 165 11.14 15.71 -14.26
C LEU A 165 12.14 15.55 -15.43
N PRO A 166 11.74 15.15 -16.66
CA PRO A 166 12.67 15.07 -17.79
C PRO A 166 13.31 16.43 -18.12
N VAL A 167 12.55 17.51 -17.92
CA VAL A 167 13.01 18.87 -18.16
C VAL A 167 14.04 19.30 -17.10
N ALA A 168 13.75 19.04 -15.82
CA ALA A 168 14.66 19.30 -14.72
C ALA A 168 15.97 18.52 -14.91
N LEU A 169 15.87 17.23 -15.26
CA LEU A 169 17.03 16.38 -15.54
C LEU A 169 17.81 16.92 -16.73
N ARG A 170 17.22 17.13 -17.90
CA ARG A 170 17.93 17.63 -19.09
C ARG A 170 18.68 18.94 -18.85
N ARG A 171 18.10 19.83 -18.03
CA ARG A 171 18.66 21.15 -17.75
C ARG A 171 19.78 21.12 -16.71
N TYR A 172 19.58 20.38 -15.62
CA TYR A 172 20.46 20.38 -14.46
C TYR A 172 21.31 19.12 -14.34
N TRP A 173 21.26 18.23 -15.34
CA TRP A 173 22.12 17.05 -15.39
C TRP A 173 23.59 17.48 -15.25
N PRO A 174 24.33 16.90 -14.30
CA PRO A 174 25.75 17.18 -14.16
C PRO A 174 26.49 16.74 -15.43
N ARG A 175 26.90 17.69 -16.28
CA ARG A 175 27.72 17.40 -17.48
C ARG A 175 29.19 17.20 -17.14
N SER A 176 29.60 17.75 -16.01
CA SER A 176 30.94 17.64 -15.45
C SER A 176 30.82 17.52 -13.93
N LYS A 177 31.95 17.24 -13.29
CA LYS A 177 32.02 17.11 -11.83
C LYS A 177 31.53 18.41 -11.15
N PRO A 178 30.52 18.37 -10.27
CA PRO A 178 29.98 19.57 -9.63
C PRO A 178 30.99 20.32 -8.77
N THR A 179 31.20 21.61 -9.07
CA THR A 179 32.11 22.49 -8.33
C THR A 179 31.37 23.36 -7.32
N SER A 180 30.19 23.89 -7.68
CA SER A 180 29.38 24.74 -6.81
C SER A 180 28.66 23.94 -5.71
N ARG A 181 28.38 24.59 -4.57
CA ARG A 181 27.58 24.01 -3.48
C ARG A 181 26.20 23.57 -3.96
N GLU A 182 25.56 24.39 -4.80
CA GLU A 182 24.22 24.11 -5.30
C GLU A 182 24.20 22.88 -6.21
N ASP A 183 25.16 22.76 -7.13
CA ASP A 183 25.23 21.61 -8.04
C ASP A 183 25.60 20.32 -7.31
N ARG A 184 26.48 20.40 -6.29
CA ARG A 184 26.74 19.28 -5.39
C ARG A 184 25.48 18.87 -4.64
N GLY A 185 24.71 19.82 -4.12
CA GLY A 185 23.45 19.57 -3.45
C GLY A 185 22.43 18.91 -4.38
N PHE A 186 22.31 19.38 -5.62
CA PHE A 186 21.44 18.78 -6.62
C PHE A 186 21.86 17.37 -7.01
N LEU A 187 23.16 17.12 -7.22
CA LEU A 187 23.68 15.77 -7.45
C LEU A 187 23.30 14.82 -6.31
N PHE A 188 23.48 15.25 -5.05
CA PHE A 188 23.10 14.43 -3.90
C PHE A 188 21.60 14.10 -3.89
N ILE A 189 20.73 15.07 -4.19
CA ILE A 189 19.28 14.86 -4.27
C ILE A 189 18.92 13.88 -5.41
N LEU A 190 19.59 14.00 -6.56
CA LEU A 190 19.41 13.07 -7.67
C LEU A 190 19.83 11.64 -7.28
N LEU A 191 20.96 11.49 -6.59
CA LEU A 191 21.43 10.21 -6.09
C LEU A 191 20.52 9.63 -5.01
N TRP A 192 19.88 10.46 -4.19
CA TRP A 192 18.86 10.00 -3.25
C TRP A 192 17.66 9.41 -3.98
N ALA A 193 17.10 10.14 -4.95
CA ALA A 193 16.00 9.62 -5.77
C ALA A 193 16.40 8.32 -6.49
N ALA A 194 17.60 8.29 -7.09
CA ALA A 194 18.13 7.13 -7.79
C ALA A 194 18.41 5.95 -6.84
N SER A 195 18.84 6.19 -5.60
CA SER A 195 19.10 5.12 -4.64
C SER A 195 17.81 4.39 -4.27
N VAL A 196 16.71 5.11 -4.06
CA VAL A 196 15.42 4.49 -3.73
C VAL A 196 14.81 3.80 -4.96
N VAL A 197 14.65 4.53 -6.07
CA VAL A 197 14.00 4.00 -7.28
C VAL A 197 14.85 2.89 -7.91
N GLY A 198 16.16 3.09 -7.99
CA GLY A 198 17.10 2.11 -8.54
C GLY A 198 17.18 0.85 -7.68
N PHE A 199 17.19 0.96 -6.35
CA PHE A 199 17.20 -0.21 -5.48
C PHE A 199 16.00 -1.13 -5.74
N PHE A 200 14.78 -0.59 -5.77
CA PHE A 200 13.58 -1.39 -6.03
C PHE A 200 13.42 -1.80 -7.49
N ALA A 201 14.04 -1.08 -8.44
CA ALA A 201 14.15 -1.54 -9.81
C ALA A 201 15.02 -2.81 -9.93
N LEU A 202 16.00 -3.01 -9.03
CA LEU A 202 16.93 -4.14 -9.04
C LEU A 202 16.41 -5.39 -8.31
N THR A 203 15.43 -5.27 -7.40
CA THR A 203 14.84 -6.42 -6.70
C THR A 203 13.50 -6.81 -7.30
N PRO A 204 13.17 -8.11 -7.51
CA PRO A 204 11.82 -8.52 -7.92
C PRO A 204 10.76 -8.22 -6.85
N SER A 205 11.16 -8.07 -5.60
CA SER A 205 10.31 -7.79 -4.45
C SER A 205 9.97 -6.32 -4.34
N ARG A 206 9.16 -5.85 -5.30
CA ARG A 206 8.78 -4.44 -5.45
C ARG A 206 7.28 -4.25 -5.43
N LEU A 207 6.84 -3.20 -4.72
CA LEU A 207 5.45 -2.73 -4.65
C LEU A 207 5.40 -1.26 -5.11
N GLU A 208 4.23 -0.78 -5.47
CA GLU A 208 4.03 0.55 -6.06
C GLU A 208 4.42 1.69 -5.10
N TYR A 209 4.14 1.52 -3.82
CA TYR A 209 4.43 2.52 -2.79
C TYR A 209 5.89 2.51 -2.32
N TYR A 210 6.70 1.52 -2.70
CA TYR A 210 8.14 1.48 -2.36
C TYR A 210 8.95 2.61 -3.00
N SER A 211 8.38 3.29 -4.00
CA SER A 211 8.97 4.51 -4.57
C SER A 211 8.76 5.76 -3.72
N MET A 212 7.83 5.75 -2.76
CA MET A 212 7.48 6.92 -1.94
C MET A 212 8.68 7.63 -1.30
N PRO A 213 9.68 6.93 -0.75
CA PRO A 213 10.81 7.61 -0.10
C PRO A 213 11.63 8.47 -1.05
N ALA A 214 11.46 8.31 -2.37
CA ALA A 214 12.06 9.16 -3.39
C ALA A 214 11.26 10.46 -3.67
N PHE A 215 9.97 10.53 -3.31
CA PHE A 215 9.09 11.63 -3.71
C PHE A 215 9.57 13.00 -3.22
N PRO A 216 10.06 13.16 -1.98
CA PRO A 216 10.64 14.44 -1.57
C PRO A 216 11.84 14.83 -2.44
N ALA A 217 12.71 13.89 -2.80
CA ALA A 217 13.85 14.14 -3.66
C ALA A 217 13.41 14.57 -5.08
N LEU A 218 12.41 13.89 -5.64
CA LEU A 218 11.84 14.23 -6.95
C LEU A 218 11.19 15.63 -6.94
N ALA A 219 10.46 15.96 -5.87
CA ALA A 219 9.89 17.29 -5.68
C ALA A 219 10.96 18.39 -5.54
N LEU A 220 12.08 18.10 -4.87
CA LEU A 220 13.23 19.01 -4.79
C LEU A 220 13.88 19.21 -6.16
N CYS A 221 14.05 18.14 -6.96
CA CYS A 221 14.59 18.19 -8.32
C CYS A 221 13.72 19.06 -9.23
N VAL A 222 12.41 18.79 -9.27
CA VAL A 222 11.45 19.56 -10.06
C VAL A 222 11.42 21.01 -9.58
N GLY A 223 11.35 21.24 -8.28
CA GLY A 223 11.31 22.57 -7.68
C GLY A 223 12.55 23.45 -7.96
N ARG A 224 13.67 22.88 -8.44
CA ARG A 224 14.84 23.67 -8.89
C ARG A 224 14.54 24.53 -10.10
N LEU A 225 13.56 24.15 -10.93
CA LEU A 225 13.13 24.95 -12.10
C LEU A 225 12.53 26.31 -11.72
N TRP A 226 12.13 26.49 -10.44
CA TRP A 226 11.47 27.71 -9.92
C TRP A 226 12.33 28.57 -8.99
N GLY A 227 13.66 28.40 -9.01
CA GLY A 227 14.58 29.27 -8.24
C GLY A 227 14.64 30.71 -8.77
N ALA A 228 14.81 31.67 -7.85
CA ALA A 228 14.75 33.12 -8.11
C ALA A 228 15.85 33.66 -9.05
N GLU A 229 16.97 32.94 -9.21
CA GLU A 229 18.15 33.43 -9.95
C GLU A 229 18.11 33.17 -11.48
N MET A 230 17.01 32.67 -12.05
CA MET A 230 17.03 32.13 -13.42
C MET A 230 15.87 32.54 -14.36
N ALA A 231 15.17 33.64 -14.07
CA ALA A 231 13.95 34.07 -14.78
C ALA A 231 14.01 34.11 -16.34
N PRO A 232 15.13 34.46 -17.03
CA PRO A 232 15.13 34.48 -18.50
C PRO A 232 15.38 33.11 -19.12
N ARG A 233 16.24 32.26 -18.52
CA ARG A 233 16.68 30.99 -19.12
C ARG A 233 15.71 29.85 -18.85
N SER A 234 14.92 29.89 -17.77
CA SER A 234 13.96 28.83 -17.40
C SER A 234 12.68 28.82 -18.23
N GLY A 235 12.37 29.91 -18.96
CA GLY A 235 11.11 30.05 -19.68
C GLY A 235 10.76 28.90 -20.63
N ARG A 236 11.69 28.47 -21.49
CA ARG A 236 11.43 27.35 -22.44
C ARG A 236 11.28 26.00 -21.74
N ALA A 237 12.09 25.75 -20.72
CA ALA A 237 12.05 24.53 -19.93
C ALA A 237 10.71 24.44 -19.17
N LEU A 238 10.38 25.49 -18.43
CA LEU A 238 9.08 25.61 -17.76
C LEU A 238 7.93 25.46 -18.74
N ALA A 239 7.98 26.12 -19.91
CA ALA A 239 6.96 25.96 -20.95
C ALA A 239 6.80 24.50 -21.40
N SER A 240 7.89 23.78 -21.68
CA SER A 240 7.80 22.36 -22.07
C SER A 240 7.19 21.48 -20.97
N GLY A 241 7.59 21.65 -19.71
CA GLY A 241 7.01 20.90 -18.60
C GLY A 241 5.54 21.23 -18.35
N LEU A 242 5.16 22.50 -18.51
CA LEU A 242 3.75 22.94 -18.44
C LEU A 242 2.94 22.30 -19.57
N SER A 243 3.45 22.29 -20.80
CA SER A 243 2.78 21.64 -21.94
C SER A 243 2.61 20.13 -21.71
N TYR A 244 3.63 19.43 -21.23
CA TYR A 244 3.53 18.00 -20.91
C TYR A 244 2.56 17.73 -19.74
N SER A 245 2.51 18.61 -18.74
CA SER A 245 1.58 18.48 -17.62
C SER A 245 0.13 18.70 -18.07
N CYS A 246 -0.13 19.76 -18.84
CA CYS A 246 -1.44 20.04 -19.41
C CYS A 246 -1.88 18.91 -20.35
N PHE A 247 -0.97 18.40 -21.18
CA PHE A 247 -1.24 17.25 -22.05
C PHE A 247 -1.58 16.01 -21.23
N GLY A 248 -0.77 15.67 -20.21
CA GLY A 248 -1.05 14.53 -19.33
C GLY A 248 -2.38 14.65 -18.60
N LEU A 249 -2.69 15.83 -18.05
CA LEU A 249 -3.98 16.11 -17.40
C LEU A 249 -5.14 15.99 -18.39
N LEU A 250 -4.96 16.47 -19.62
CA LEU A 250 -5.94 16.35 -20.69
C LEU A 250 -6.13 14.88 -21.10
N THR A 251 -5.05 14.11 -21.24
CA THR A 251 -5.13 12.66 -21.54
C THR A 251 -5.89 11.93 -20.44
N VAL A 252 -5.64 12.24 -19.17
CA VAL A 252 -6.40 11.67 -18.05
C VAL A 252 -7.88 12.08 -18.15
N ALA A 253 -8.18 13.37 -18.33
CA ALA A 253 -9.56 13.84 -18.46
C ALA A 253 -10.30 13.19 -19.64
N VAL A 254 -9.65 13.12 -20.80
CA VAL A 254 -10.18 12.48 -22.01
C VAL A 254 -10.32 10.97 -21.83
N GLY A 255 -9.47 10.30 -21.05
CA GLY A 255 -9.63 8.88 -20.71
C GLY A 255 -10.79 8.62 -19.74
N LEU A 256 -11.03 9.54 -18.80
CA LEU A 256 -12.13 9.45 -17.83
C LEU A 256 -13.52 9.69 -18.46
N LEU A 257 -13.59 10.42 -19.58
CA LEU A 257 -14.85 10.66 -20.32
C LEU A 257 -15.49 9.37 -20.88
N PRO A 258 -14.85 8.61 -21.79
CA PRO A 258 -15.36 7.33 -22.23
C PRO A 258 -15.44 6.34 -21.08
N ALA A 259 -14.60 6.46 -20.04
CA ALA A 259 -14.79 5.65 -18.86
C ALA A 259 -16.20 5.88 -18.30
N SER A 260 -16.51 7.11 -17.87
CA SER A 260 -17.79 7.45 -17.25
C SER A 260 -19.03 7.18 -18.11
N TRP A 261 -18.91 7.14 -19.44
CA TRP A 261 -20.04 6.91 -20.37
C TRP A 261 -20.13 5.49 -20.96
N LEU A 262 -18.99 4.82 -21.19
CA LEU A 262 -18.91 3.58 -21.96
C LEU A 262 -18.79 2.34 -21.07
N PHE A 263 -18.05 2.41 -19.96
CA PHE A 263 -17.89 1.25 -19.06
C PHE A 263 -19.18 0.74 -18.39
N PRO A 264 -20.24 1.55 -18.08
CA PRO A 264 -21.49 0.98 -17.59
C PRO A 264 -22.16 0.04 -18.61
N ARG A 265 -21.79 0.16 -19.89
CA ARG A 265 -22.36 -0.62 -21.00
C ARG A 265 -21.47 -1.80 -21.41
N LEU A 266 -20.30 -1.94 -20.80
CA LEU A 266 -19.37 -3.04 -21.07
C LEU A 266 -19.50 -4.05 -19.93
N GLU A 267 -20.43 -5.00 -20.06
CA GLU A 267 -20.75 -6.06 -19.09
C GLU A 267 -19.52 -6.89 -18.62
N ASN A 268 -18.38 -6.81 -19.34
CA ASN A 268 -17.20 -7.65 -19.13
C ASN A 268 -15.93 -6.92 -18.65
N VAL A 269 -15.96 -5.59 -18.43
CA VAL A 269 -14.79 -4.89 -17.88
C VAL A 269 -14.86 -4.94 -16.35
N SER A 270 -14.31 -6.01 -15.78
CA SER A 270 -14.15 -6.09 -14.33
C SER A 270 -13.17 -5.02 -13.86
N LEU A 271 -13.67 -3.98 -13.19
CA LEU A 271 -12.88 -2.94 -12.51
C LEU A 271 -11.77 -3.53 -11.64
N TYR A 272 -12.01 -4.74 -11.12
CA TYR A 272 -11.03 -5.53 -10.39
C TYR A 272 -9.69 -5.60 -11.11
N ASN A 273 -9.70 -5.86 -12.43
CA ASN A 273 -8.48 -5.98 -13.24
C ASN A 273 -7.71 -4.65 -13.37
N MET A 274 -8.39 -3.52 -13.23
CA MET A 274 -7.73 -2.20 -13.20
C MET A 274 -7.04 -1.99 -11.85
N PHE A 275 -7.72 -2.27 -10.74
CA PHE A 275 -7.15 -2.08 -9.41
C PHE A 275 -6.01 -3.06 -9.12
N THR A 276 -6.09 -4.31 -9.59
CA THR A 276 -4.97 -5.26 -9.50
C THR A 276 -3.74 -4.79 -10.26
N ALA A 277 -3.89 -4.01 -11.34
CA ALA A 277 -2.73 -3.42 -12.01
C ALA A 277 -2.11 -2.26 -11.21
N MET A 278 -2.87 -1.61 -10.32
CA MET A 278 -2.52 -0.33 -9.70
C MET A 278 -2.14 -0.42 -8.22
N ASP A 279 -2.74 -1.31 -7.45
CA ASP A 279 -2.54 -1.40 -6.01
C ASP A 279 -2.16 -2.82 -5.54
N ALA A 280 -1.37 -2.89 -4.46
CA ALA A 280 -0.91 -4.14 -3.90
C ALA A 280 -2.06 -4.95 -3.30
N TYR A 281 -3.01 -4.29 -2.65
CA TYR A 281 -4.12 -4.95 -1.97
C TYR A 281 -4.96 -5.82 -2.91
N SER A 282 -5.39 -5.28 -4.06
CA SER A 282 -6.13 -6.03 -5.05
C SER A 282 -5.28 -7.12 -5.70
N ARG A 283 -3.96 -6.92 -5.89
CA ARG A 283 -3.08 -8.02 -6.32
C ARG A 283 -3.03 -9.14 -5.30
N ASP A 284 -2.90 -8.84 -4.02
CA ASP A 284 -2.80 -9.86 -2.98
C ASP A 284 -4.08 -10.72 -2.93
N ILE A 285 -5.26 -10.12 -3.16
CA ILE A 285 -6.52 -10.87 -3.36
C ILE A 285 -6.43 -11.76 -4.61
N GLN A 286 -5.98 -11.22 -5.76
CA GLN A 286 -5.92 -11.97 -7.01
C GLN A 286 -4.98 -13.18 -6.94
N TYR A 287 -3.87 -13.05 -6.21
CA TYR A 287 -2.91 -14.14 -6.02
C TYR A 287 -3.31 -15.11 -4.90
N GLY A 288 -4.49 -14.91 -4.28
CA GLY A 288 -5.00 -15.78 -3.21
C GLY A 288 -4.24 -15.63 -1.89
N ILE A 289 -3.44 -14.58 -1.73
CA ILE A 289 -2.76 -14.23 -0.49
C ILE A 289 -3.80 -13.75 0.52
N LEU A 290 -4.72 -12.90 0.07
CA LEU A 290 -5.93 -12.54 0.80
C LEU A 290 -7.10 -13.37 0.30
N SER A 291 -7.32 -14.53 0.92
CA SER A 291 -8.31 -15.53 0.47
C SER A 291 -9.77 -15.18 0.78
N ASN A 292 -10.05 -14.06 1.46
CA ASN A 292 -11.41 -13.59 1.80
C ASN A 292 -12.13 -12.87 0.65
N ALA A 293 -11.63 -13.03 -0.57
CA ALA A 293 -12.03 -12.31 -1.77
C ALA A 293 -13.54 -12.29 -2.07
N GLU A 294 -14.31 -13.27 -1.57
CA GLU A 294 -15.76 -13.31 -1.78
C GLU A 294 -16.50 -12.15 -1.09
N VAL A 295 -15.91 -11.51 -0.08
CA VAL A 295 -16.56 -10.48 0.75
C VAL A 295 -16.18 -9.04 0.34
N TYR A 296 -15.22 -8.85 -0.56
CA TYR A 296 -14.70 -7.52 -0.92
C TYR A 296 -15.06 -7.16 -2.36
N THR A 297 -16.34 -6.86 -2.58
CA THR A 297 -16.84 -6.36 -3.87
C THR A 297 -16.28 -4.96 -4.13
N VAL A 298 -15.68 -4.66 -5.28
CA VAL A 298 -15.37 -3.27 -5.65
C VAL A 298 -16.69 -2.47 -5.72
N PRO A 299 -16.75 -1.16 -5.39
CA PRO A 299 -17.97 -0.38 -5.57
C PRO A 299 -18.57 -0.56 -6.96
N SER A 300 -19.90 -0.51 -7.04
CA SER A 300 -20.58 -0.64 -8.33
C SER A 300 -20.13 0.50 -9.27
N TYR A 301 -20.06 0.22 -10.56
CA TYR A 301 -19.60 1.20 -11.54
C TYR A 301 -20.49 2.45 -11.54
N GLU A 302 -21.79 2.28 -11.37
CA GLU A 302 -22.78 3.36 -11.31
C GLU A 302 -22.45 4.37 -10.22
N GLU A 303 -22.00 3.90 -9.05
CA GLU A 303 -21.62 4.78 -7.96
C GLU A 303 -20.30 5.54 -8.29
N LEU A 304 -19.41 4.99 -9.13
CA LEU A 304 -18.16 5.63 -9.54
C LEU A 304 -18.34 6.70 -10.62
N VAL A 305 -19.38 6.57 -11.47
CA VAL A 305 -19.62 7.48 -12.61
C VAL A 305 -19.63 8.96 -12.22
N PRO A 306 -20.38 9.40 -11.19
CA PRO A 306 -20.38 10.81 -10.80
C PRO A 306 -18.99 11.30 -10.41
N LEU A 307 -18.21 10.47 -9.72
CA LEU A 307 -16.86 10.81 -9.29
C LEU A 307 -15.92 10.98 -10.50
N LEU A 308 -16.02 10.10 -11.50
CA LEU A 308 -15.25 10.20 -12.75
C LEU A 308 -15.63 11.43 -13.57
N GLN A 309 -16.93 11.78 -13.63
CA GLN A 309 -17.43 12.97 -14.33
C GLN A 309 -16.94 14.27 -13.69
N TRP A 310 -17.02 14.37 -12.35
CA TRP A 310 -16.51 15.53 -11.63
C TRP A 310 -15.00 15.66 -11.75
N ALA A 311 -14.26 14.56 -11.60
CA ALA A 311 -12.81 14.55 -11.80
C ALA A 311 -12.45 15.04 -13.21
N THR A 312 -13.16 14.57 -14.24
CA THR A 312 -13.00 15.04 -15.61
C THR A 312 -13.19 16.55 -15.73
N LEU A 313 -14.32 17.06 -15.24
CA LEU A 313 -14.65 18.49 -15.33
C LEU A 313 -13.57 19.36 -14.68
N ILE A 314 -13.13 18.97 -13.48
CA ILE A 314 -12.07 19.68 -12.73
C ILE A 314 -10.78 19.71 -13.52
N LEU A 315 -10.37 18.57 -14.08
CA LEU A 315 -9.15 18.48 -14.87
C LEU A 315 -9.25 19.33 -16.16
N LEU A 316 -10.38 19.32 -16.86
CA LEU A 316 -10.59 20.14 -18.06
C LEU A 316 -10.55 21.64 -17.74
N VAL A 317 -11.25 22.10 -16.70
CA VAL A 317 -11.23 23.50 -16.26
C VAL A 317 -9.83 23.91 -15.83
N GLY A 318 -9.12 23.03 -15.13
CA GLY A 318 -7.74 23.23 -14.69
C GLY A 318 -6.77 23.37 -15.86
N VAL A 319 -6.84 22.46 -16.83
CA VAL A 319 -6.03 22.50 -18.06
C VAL A 319 -6.35 23.75 -18.87
N ALA A 320 -7.62 24.12 -19.04
CA ALA A 320 -8.02 25.33 -19.75
C ALA A 320 -7.46 26.60 -19.07
N SER A 321 -7.58 26.68 -17.74
CA SER A 321 -7.06 27.80 -16.94
C SER A 321 -5.53 27.92 -17.03
N ALA A 322 -4.83 26.79 -16.90
CA ALA A 322 -3.38 26.71 -17.02
C ALA A 322 -2.93 27.11 -18.45
N THR A 323 -3.61 26.61 -19.47
CA THR A 323 -3.32 26.93 -20.87
C THR A 323 -3.55 28.41 -21.18
N LEU A 324 -4.64 29.01 -20.68
CA LEU A 324 -4.90 30.44 -20.83
C LEU A 324 -3.83 31.30 -20.15
N ALA A 325 -3.43 30.93 -18.93
CA ALA A 325 -2.34 31.60 -18.21
C ALA A 325 -1.00 31.48 -18.95
N TRP A 326 -0.76 30.33 -19.59
CA TRP A 326 0.43 30.07 -20.39
C TRP A 326 0.45 30.91 -21.68
N LEU A 327 -0.66 30.97 -22.41
CA LEU A 327 -0.82 31.82 -23.61
C LEU A 327 -0.61 33.30 -23.29
N ARG A 328 -1.00 33.74 -22.09
CA ARG A 328 -0.75 35.08 -21.56
C ARG A 328 0.69 35.30 -21.06
N ARG A 329 1.60 34.34 -21.27
CA ARG A 329 3.02 34.37 -20.85
C ARG A 329 3.22 34.58 -19.34
N ARG A 330 2.33 34.04 -18.50
CA ARG A 330 2.41 34.12 -17.03
C ARG A 330 2.74 32.76 -16.40
N PRO A 331 4.00 32.28 -16.45
CA PRO A 331 4.36 30.93 -16.00
C PRO A 331 4.10 30.69 -14.51
N GLY A 332 4.24 31.72 -13.66
CA GLY A 332 3.89 31.61 -12.25
C GLY A 332 2.39 31.35 -12.03
N VAL A 333 1.54 31.98 -12.82
CA VAL A 333 0.08 31.78 -12.77
C VAL A 333 -0.29 30.40 -13.31
N THR A 334 0.34 29.93 -14.38
CA THR A 334 0.11 28.56 -14.89
C THR A 334 0.38 27.50 -13.82
N VAL A 335 1.47 27.66 -13.06
CA VAL A 335 1.84 26.72 -11.99
C VAL A 335 0.88 26.81 -10.80
N ALA A 336 0.44 28.02 -10.46
CA ALA A 336 -0.63 28.20 -9.48
C ALA A 336 -1.93 27.52 -9.93
N CYS A 337 -2.31 27.63 -11.21
CA CYS A 337 -3.48 26.94 -11.77
C CYS A 337 -3.33 25.41 -11.69
N LEU A 338 -2.15 24.86 -12.03
CA LEU A 338 -1.90 23.41 -11.91
C LEU A 338 -2.02 22.93 -10.46
N ALA A 339 -1.37 23.62 -9.51
CA ALA A 339 -1.46 23.29 -8.09
C ALA A 339 -2.90 23.43 -7.56
N ALA A 340 -3.60 24.49 -7.96
CA ALA A 340 -4.99 24.74 -7.58
C ALA A 340 -5.96 23.72 -8.18
N THR A 341 -5.67 23.16 -9.35
CA THR A 341 -6.45 22.07 -9.97
C THR A 341 -6.31 20.78 -9.17
N MET A 342 -5.11 20.49 -8.66
CA MET A 342 -4.87 19.29 -7.86
C MET A 342 -5.65 19.30 -6.55
N LEU A 343 -5.89 20.44 -5.90
CA LEU A 343 -6.62 20.49 -4.64
C LEU A 343 -8.01 19.82 -4.71
N PRO A 344 -8.95 20.25 -5.59
CA PRO A 344 -10.23 19.58 -5.75
C PRO A 344 -10.06 18.15 -6.28
N THR A 345 -9.15 17.88 -7.24
CA THR A 345 -8.90 16.51 -7.72
C THR A 345 -8.56 15.56 -6.56
N LEU A 346 -7.68 15.98 -5.64
CA LEU A 346 -7.28 15.18 -4.49
C LEU A 346 -8.42 15.02 -3.48
N THR A 347 -9.28 16.03 -3.32
CA THR A 347 -10.51 15.88 -2.53
C THR A 347 -11.44 14.82 -3.13
N PHE A 348 -11.60 14.77 -4.46
CA PHE A 348 -12.37 13.72 -5.12
C PHE A 348 -11.74 12.32 -4.97
N VAL A 349 -10.40 12.23 -5.02
CA VAL A 349 -9.69 10.99 -4.70
C VAL A 349 -10.00 10.53 -3.27
N GLN A 350 -10.05 11.45 -2.31
CA GLN A 350 -10.43 11.13 -0.94
C GLN A 350 -11.87 10.60 -0.85
N THR A 351 -12.81 11.21 -1.58
CA THR A 351 -14.19 10.69 -1.69
C THR A 351 -14.19 9.27 -2.25
N GLY A 352 -13.34 8.99 -3.24
CA GLY A 352 -13.12 7.65 -3.77
C GLY A 352 -12.63 6.68 -2.68
N ILE A 353 -11.63 7.05 -1.88
CA ILE A 353 -11.16 6.21 -0.77
C ILE A 353 -12.29 5.87 0.20
N VAL A 354 -13.12 6.85 0.56
CA VAL A 354 -14.28 6.64 1.46
C VAL A 354 -15.33 5.72 0.84
N MET A 355 -15.50 5.78 -0.48
CA MET A 355 -16.43 4.91 -1.21
C MET A 355 -15.95 3.45 -1.29
N PHE A 356 -14.63 3.24 -1.33
CA PHE A 356 -14.02 1.91 -1.27
C PHE A 356 -13.95 1.35 0.16
N GLU A 357 -14.20 2.16 1.18
CA GLU A 357 -14.11 1.75 2.59
C GLU A 357 -15.00 0.54 2.91
N PRO A 358 -16.30 0.51 2.57
CA PRO A 358 -17.18 -0.63 2.89
C PRO A 358 -16.75 -1.96 2.26
N HIS A 359 -15.90 -1.85 1.24
CA HIS A 359 -15.48 -2.89 0.33
C HIS A 359 -14.06 -3.38 0.62
N ARG A 360 -13.32 -2.72 1.51
CA ARG A 360 -11.94 -3.06 1.89
C ARG A 360 -11.71 -3.06 3.40
N SER A 361 -12.74 -2.72 4.16
CA SER A 361 -12.74 -2.61 5.62
C SER A 361 -13.75 -3.55 6.22
N ILE A 362 -13.43 -4.07 7.41
CA ILE A 362 -14.37 -4.87 8.22
C ILE A 362 -15.05 -4.04 9.29
N VAL A 363 -14.98 -2.69 9.25
CA VAL A 363 -15.58 -1.84 10.28
C VAL A 363 -17.06 -2.13 10.48
N ARG A 364 -17.81 -2.36 9.40
CA ARG A 364 -19.25 -2.66 9.48
C ARG A 364 -19.52 -4.00 10.18
N LEU A 365 -18.67 -4.99 9.92
CA LEU A 365 -18.73 -6.27 10.62
C LEU A 365 -18.34 -6.10 12.09
N ALA A 366 -17.30 -5.30 12.38
CA ALA A 366 -16.87 -4.97 13.73
C ALA A 366 -17.96 -4.24 14.53
N ASP A 367 -18.69 -3.31 13.92
CA ASP A 367 -19.82 -2.62 14.54
C ASP A 367 -20.93 -3.59 14.95
N VAL A 368 -21.24 -4.57 14.10
CA VAL A 368 -22.21 -5.62 14.42
C VAL A 368 -21.68 -6.48 15.56
N ILE A 369 -20.42 -6.89 15.52
CA ILE A 369 -19.79 -7.67 16.60
C ILE A 369 -19.88 -6.90 17.92
N VAL A 370 -19.48 -5.63 17.96
CA VAL A 370 -19.49 -4.81 19.18
C VAL A 370 -20.90 -4.66 19.75
N ARG A 371 -21.93 -4.51 18.89
CA ARG A 371 -23.33 -4.40 19.34
C ARG A 371 -23.87 -5.70 19.94
N GLU A 372 -23.44 -6.84 19.40
CA GLU A 372 -23.89 -8.17 19.84
C GLU A 372 -22.98 -8.78 20.93
N PHE A 373 -21.82 -8.19 21.19
CA PHE A 373 -20.79 -8.73 22.08
C PHE A 373 -21.25 -8.76 23.54
N ARG A 374 -21.23 -9.94 24.16
CA ARG A 374 -21.59 -10.13 25.57
C ARG A 374 -20.36 -10.46 26.42
N PRO A 375 -20.39 -10.17 27.73
CA PRO A 375 -19.34 -10.60 28.65
C PRO A 375 -19.16 -12.13 28.58
N GLY A 376 -17.95 -12.57 28.22
CA GLY A 376 -17.61 -13.98 28.06
C GLY A 376 -17.59 -14.48 26.62
N ASP A 377 -18.06 -13.69 25.66
CA ASP A 377 -17.93 -14.02 24.24
C ASP A 377 -16.46 -13.91 23.80
N GLU A 378 -16.07 -14.75 22.84
CA GLU A 378 -14.75 -14.71 22.23
C GLU A 378 -14.87 -14.45 20.73
N ILE A 379 -13.97 -13.62 20.20
CA ILE A 379 -13.82 -13.42 18.76
C ILE A 379 -12.80 -14.43 18.25
N ILE A 380 -13.23 -15.32 17.36
CA ILE A 380 -12.36 -16.31 16.73
C ILE A 380 -12.24 -16.02 15.24
N ILE A 381 -11.01 -15.80 14.79
CA ILE A 381 -10.61 -15.71 13.38
C ILE A 381 -10.15 -17.10 12.94
N GLU A 382 -10.86 -17.71 12.00
CA GLU A 382 -10.45 -18.97 11.39
C GLU A 382 -9.58 -18.73 10.14
N GLY A 383 -8.36 -19.28 10.12
CA GLY A 383 -7.41 -19.15 9.01
C GLY A 383 -6.34 -18.07 9.24
N PRO A 384 -5.78 -17.48 8.16
CA PRO A 384 -4.78 -16.41 8.24
C PRO A 384 -5.29 -15.22 9.04
N TYR A 385 -4.42 -14.61 9.84
CA TYR A 385 -4.81 -13.46 10.65
C TYR A 385 -4.96 -12.19 9.81
N GLU A 386 -4.09 -12.00 8.81
CA GLU A 386 -4.05 -10.88 7.85
C GLU A 386 -5.40 -10.65 7.15
N ASN A 387 -6.17 -11.72 6.95
CA ASN A 387 -7.50 -11.71 6.36
C ASN A 387 -8.55 -10.93 7.18
N PHE A 388 -8.35 -10.78 8.50
CA PHE A 388 -9.20 -10.04 9.43
C PHE A 388 -8.38 -9.21 10.44
N ALA A 389 -7.18 -8.78 10.06
CA ALA A 389 -6.20 -8.21 10.98
C ALA A 389 -6.61 -6.87 11.63
N SER A 390 -7.70 -6.26 11.16
CA SER A 390 -8.28 -5.04 11.73
C SER A 390 -9.42 -5.31 12.72
N ALA A 391 -9.77 -6.57 12.99
CA ALA A 391 -10.95 -6.90 13.80
C ALA A 391 -10.74 -6.48 15.25
N ASN A 392 -9.59 -6.80 15.81
CA ASN A 392 -9.10 -6.34 17.10
C ASN A 392 -8.94 -4.82 17.20
N PHE A 393 -8.59 -4.14 16.10
CA PHE A 393 -8.51 -2.67 16.10
C PHE A 393 -9.89 -2.04 16.26
N TYR A 394 -10.88 -2.46 15.46
CA TYR A 394 -12.22 -1.86 15.49
C TYR A 394 -13.07 -2.32 16.67
N THR A 395 -12.93 -3.57 17.11
CA THR A 395 -13.72 -4.09 18.25
C THR A 395 -13.13 -3.73 19.60
N GLY A 396 -11.83 -3.41 19.66
CA GLY A 396 -11.08 -3.27 20.92
C GLY A 396 -10.94 -4.57 21.70
N GLN A 397 -11.36 -5.71 21.14
CA GLN A 397 -11.33 -7.02 21.77
C GLN A 397 -10.14 -7.83 21.27
N ARG A 398 -9.65 -8.75 22.11
CA ARG A 398 -8.62 -9.71 21.71
C ARG A 398 -9.26 -10.78 20.83
N ALA A 399 -8.83 -10.88 19.57
CA ALA A 399 -9.18 -11.99 18.70
C ALA A 399 -8.26 -13.18 18.94
N ARG A 400 -8.84 -14.39 18.97
CA ARG A 400 -8.11 -15.66 18.93
C ARG A 400 -8.04 -16.14 17.50
N VAL A 401 -6.95 -16.79 17.13
CA VAL A 401 -6.77 -17.34 15.78
C VAL A 401 -6.85 -18.85 15.84
N LEU A 402 -7.79 -19.43 15.10
CA LEU A 402 -7.97 -20.87 14.93
C LEU A 402 -7.42 -21.28 13.56
N HIS A 403 -6.63 -22.35 13.50
CA HIS A 403 -6.00 -22.85 12.27
C HIS A 403 -5.07 -21.85 11.53
N GLY A 404 -4.66 -20.74 12.14
CA GLY A 404 -3.78 -19.73 11.53
C GLY A 404 -2.28 -19.95 11.72
N LEU A 405 -1.80 -21.20 11.62
CA LEU A 405 -0.38 -21.54 11.74
C LEU A 405 0.43 -21.24 10.47
N PHE A 406 -0.09 -20.36 9.60
CA PHE A 406 0.49 -19.96 8.33
C PHE A 406 0.19 -18.49 8.08
N GLY A 407 0.93 -17.85 7.17
CA GLY A 407 0.82 -16.41 6.92
C GLY A 407 1.63 -15.58 7.91
N ASP A 408 1.18 -14.36 8.19
CA ASP A 408 1.93 -13.37 8.99
C ASP A 408 2.25 -13.84 10.42
N LEU A 409 1.40 -14.67 11.00
CA LEU A 409 1.59 -15.18 12.36
C LEU A 409 2.44 -16.45 12.43
N GLU A 410 2.87 -17.06 11.32
CA GLU A 410 3.54 -18.36 11.36
C GLU A 410 4.74 -18.37 12.32
N PHE A 411 5.61 -17.35 12.23
CA PHE A 411 6.78 -17.26 13.09
C PHE A 411 6.40 -17.06 14.57
N GLY A 412 5.43 -16.18 14.83
CA GLY A 412 4.94 -15.87 16.18
C GLY A 412 4.15 -17.02 16.84
N SER A 413 3.45 -17.81 16.03
CA SER A 413 2.54 -18.88 16.48
C SER A 413 3.25 -20.07 17.14
N ARG A 414 4.57 -20.19 16.94
CA ARG A 414 5.39 -21.25 17.52
C ARG A 414 5.81 -20.96 18.96
N TYR A 415 5.66 -19.71 19.40
CA TYR A 415 5.94 -19.32 20.78
C TYR A 415 4.73 -19.58 21.66
N PRO A 416 4.92 -19.99 22.94
CA PRO A 416 3.84 -20.05 23.90
C PRO A 416 3.14 -18.69 23.98
N GLU A 417 1.82 -18.66 24.08
CA GLU A 417 1.12 -17.43 24.42
C GLU A 417 1.62 -16.94 25.78
N GLU A 418 2.46 -15.91 25.79
CA GLU A 418 2.73 -15.16 27.01
C GLU A 418 1.40 -14.52 27.42
N THR A 419 0.85 -14.91 28.56
CA THR A 419 -0.26 -14.20 29.18
C THR A 419 0.18 -12.77 29.40
N TRP A 420 -0.23 -11.86 28.51
CA TRP A 420 -0.13 -10.42 28.71
C TRP A 420 -1.12 -10.03 29.81
N SER A 421 -0.82 -10.43 31.04
CA SER A 421 -1.48 -9.89 32.22
C SER A 421 -1.09 -8.43 32.28
N SER A 422 -2.09 -7.56 32.15
CA SER A 422 -1.99 -6.12 32.31
C SER A 422 -1.05 -5.72 33.48
N GLY A 423 0.07 -5.09 33.14
CA GLY A 423 0.78 -4.17 34.03
C GLY A 423 1.91 -4.75 34.89
N ARG A 424 3.06 -4.08 34.73
CA ARG A 424 4.27 -4.04 35.59
C ARG A 424 5.35 -5.10 35.36
N ALA A 425 6.50 -4.57 34.96
CA ALA A 425 7.82 -5.16 35.12
C ALA A 425 8.05 -5.65 36.56
N THR A 426 8.27 -6.95 36.75
CA THR A 426 9.55 -7.56 37.16
C THR A 426 9.35 -9.04 37.56
N PRO A 427 10.38 -9.88 37.39
CA PRO A 427 10.26 -11.33 37.41
C PRO A 427 10.51 -11.90 38.81
N ARG A 428 9.65 -12.80 39.29
CA ARG A 428 10.04 -13.72 40.37
C ARG A 428 9.20 -15.01 40.44
N ARG A 429 9.79 -16.06 39.86
CA ARG A 429 10.02 -17.38 40.49
C ARG A 429 8.79 -18.18 40.95
N LYS A 430 8.52 -19.26 40.20
CA LYS A 430 8.16 -20.66 40.57
C LYS A 430 7.18 -21.16 39.51
N GLY A 431 7.47 -22.17 38.70
CA GLY A 431 8.07 -23.45 39.06
C GLY A 431 6.95 -24.43 39.37
N ARG A 432 6.71 -25.36 38.42
CA ARG A 432 5.85 -26.56 38.50
C ARG A 432 4.33 -26.33 38.39
N SER A 433 3.78 -26.61 37.19
CA SER A 433 2.65 -27.54 37.00
C SER A 433 2.08 -27.46 35.58
N TRP A 434 2.77 -28.00 34.58
CA TRP A 434 2.14 -28.34 33.29
C TRP A 434 2.58 -29.75 32.89
N ARG A 435 2.06 -30.72 33.62
CA ARG A 435 1.95 -32.13 33.20
C ARG A 435 0.59 -32.63 33.68
N ARG A 436 -0.43 -32.44 32.85
CA ARG A 436 -1.58 -33.35 32.65
C ARG A 436 -2.68 -32.60 31.92
N TRP A 437 -2.79 -32.90 30.63
CA TRP A 437 -4.04 -33.08 29.87
C TRP A 437 -3.60 -33.62 28.49
N SER A 438 -3.01 -34.82 28.45
CA SER A 438 -3.66 -36.07 28.00
C SER A 438 -4.56 -35.86 26.78
N SER A 439 -4.11 -36.16 25.57
CA SER A 439 -4.17 -37.51 24.98
C SER A 439 -5.54 -38.18 25.15
N ARG A 440 -6.42 -38.03 24.15
CA ARG A 440 -7.44 -39.01 23.73
C ARG A 440 -8.31 -38.43 22.61
N ARG A 441 -8.03 -38.83 21.36
CA ARG A 441 -8.95 -39.52 20.42
C ARG A 441 -8.41 -39.45 19.00
N SER A 442 -7.84 -40.56 18.58
CA SER A 442 -7.82 -41.02 17.20
C SER A 442 -9.24 -41.38 16.75
N GLY A 443 -9.66 -40.87 15.60
CA GLY A 443 -10.87 -41.26 14.89
C GLY A 443 -10.83 -40.66 13.49
N GLY A 444 -10.69 -41.50 12.47
CA GLY A 444 -10.41 -41.09 11.09
C GLY A 444 -11.56 -40.40 10.38
N GLY A 445 -11.20 -39.61 9.37
CA GLY A 445 -12.08 -39.04 8.35
C GLY A 445 -11.23 -38.46 7.22
N ARG A 446 -11.41 -38.99 6.01
CA ARG A 446 -10.76 -38.53 4.77
C ARG A 446 -11.38 -37.21 4.29
N GLY A 447 -10.55 -36.34 3.73
CA GLY A 447 -10.83 -35.57 2.50
C GLY A 447 -11.70 -34.32 2.61
N GLY A 448 -11.13 -33.18 2.18
CA GLY A 448 -11.86 -31.97 1.82
C GLY A 448 -11.16 -30.70 2.28
N SER A 449 -10.25 -30.14 1.46
CA SER A 449 -9.79 -28.77 1.64
C SER A 449 -10.91 -27.83 1.20
N ILE A 450 -11.54 -27.14 2.15
CA ILE A 450 -12.47 -26.05 1.90
C ILE A 450 -11.86 -24.80 2.54
N SER A 451 -11.34 -23.91 1.70
CA SER A 451 -10.84 -22.59 2.08
C SER A 451 -12.02 -21.63 2.19
N SER A 452 -12.61 -21.52 3.38
CA SER A 452 -13.57 -20.47 3.71
C SER A 452 -13.23 -19.94 5.10
N ALA A 453 -12.67 -18.73 5.17
CA ALA A 453 -12.37 -18.10 6.45
C ALA A 453 -13.68 -17.56 7.05
N THR A 454 -14.04 -18.01 8.25
CA THR A 454 -15.29 -17.62 8.92
C THR A 454 -14.97 -16.98 10.26
N LEU A 455 -15.52 -15.80 10.53
CA LEU A 455 -15.45 -15.22 11.87
C LEU A 455 -16.57 -15.80 12.72
N ARG A 456 -16.24 -16.39 13.89
CA ARG A 456 -17.24 -16.96 14.80
C ARG A 456 -17.22 -16.22 16.13
N ALA A 457 -18.39 -15.74 16.56
CA ALA A 457 -18.66 -15.38 17.95
C ALA A 457 -19.23 -16.62 18.65
N ALA A 458 -18.56 -17.09 19.70
CA ALA A 458 -18.98 -18.27 20.46
C ALA A 458 -19.55 -17.87 21.83
N SER A 459 -20.84 -18.12 22.03
CA SER A 459 -21.53 -18.12 23.32
C SER A 459 -22.01 -19.55 23.61
N PRO A 460 -22.08 -20.02 24.88
CA PRO A 460 -22.53 -21.38 25.22
C PRO A 460 -23.96 -21.74 24.73
N SER A 461 -24.70 -20.81 24.14
CA SER A 461 -26.10 -21.02 23.75
C SER A 461 -26.54 -20.48 22.37
N CYS A 462 -25.66 -20.07 21.44
CA CYS A 462 -26.13 -19.53 20.13
C CYS A 462 -25.37 -19.96 18.86
N ARG A 463 -26.15 -19.99 17.76
CA ARG A 463 -25.88 -20.46 16.38
C ARG A 463 -25.00 -19.50 15.55
N PRO A 464 -24.36 -19.99 14.45
CA PRO A 464 -23.49 -19.18 13.60
C PRO A 464 -24.20 -18.00 12.93
N LEU A 465 -23.58 -16.82 12.98
CA LEU A 465 -23.94 -15.65 12.16
C LEU A 465 -23.21 -15.75 10.82
N ALA A 466 -23.97 -15.95 9.74
CA ALA A 466 -23.52 -15.78 8.36
C ALA A 466 -24.23 -14.54 7.78
N TRP A 467 -23.46 -13.60 7.23
CA TRP A 467 -23.98 -12.36 6.67
C TRP A 467 -24.20 -12.51 5.15
N ASN A 468 -25.38 -12.10 4.66
CA ASN A 468 -25.73 -12.09 3.24
C ASN A 468 -26.33 -10.71 2.89
N PRO A 469 -25.74 -9.93 1.97
CA PRO A 469 -26.17 -8.55 1.72
C PRO A 469 -27.35 -8.38 0.74
N TRP A 470 -28.00 -9.46 0.29
CA TRP A 470 -29.15 -9.34 -0.62
C TRP A 470 -30.47 -9.73 0.05
N SER A 471 -31.16 -8.75 0.62
CA SER A 471 -32.62 -8.79 0.79
C SER A 471 -33.22 -7.38 0.86
N SER A 472 -33.52 -6.79 -0.29
CA SER A 472 -34.53 -5.74 -0.40
C SER A 472 -35.55 -6.17 -1.44
N GLY A 473 -36.81 -6.28 -1.00
CA GLY A 473 -37.88 -6.96 -1.70
C GLY A 473 -38.36 -6.31 -3.00
N GLY A 474 -38.78 -7.17 -3.93
CA GLY A 474 -39.73 -6.86 -4.98
C GLY A 474 -40.73 -8.02 -5.06
N ALA A 475 -41.92 -7.82 -4.51
CA ALA A 475 -43.04 -8.75 -4.66
C ALA A 475 -43.72 -8.48 -6.01
N GLY A 476 -43.96 -9.53 -6.81
CA GLY A 476 -44.71 -9.37 -8.06
C GLY A 476 -44.88 -10.63 -8.90
N ARG A 477 -45.90 -11.42 -8.56
CA ARG A 477 -46.69 -12.33 -9.42
C ARG A 477 -46.05 -13.64 -9.91
N THR A 478 -46.55 -14.71 -9.30
CA THR A 478 -46.64 -16.09 -9.79
C THR A 478 -47.40 -16.18 -11.12
N GLY A 479 -46.87 -16.98 -12.06
CA GLY A 479 -47.58 -17.47 -13.25
C GLY A 479 -46.96 -18.78 -13.73
N CYS A 480 -47.78 -19.83 -13.82
CA CYS A 480 -47.41 -21.21 -14.14
C CYS A 480 -47.22 -21.49 -15.66
N LEU A 481 -46.32 -22.44 -15.96
CA LEU A 481 -46.30 -23.41 -17.10
C LEU A 481 -46.07 -22.89 -18.55
N PRO A 482 -45.71 -23.74 -19.55
CA PRO A 482 -45.25 -25.13 -19.55
C PRO A 482 -43.99 -25.44 -20.42
N THR A 483 -43.57 -26.70 -20.31
CA THR A 483 -42.63 -27.49 -21.13
C THR A 483 -42.94 -27.57 -22.64
N GLY A 484 -41.88 -27.66 -23.44
CA GLY A 484 -41.81 -28.11 -24.85
C GLY A 484 -40.48 -27.59 -25.43
N GLY A 485 -39.57 -28.31 -26.05
CA GLY A 485 -39.58 -29.53 -26.86
C GLY A 485 -38.57 -29.30 -28.01
N VAL A 486 -38.02 -30.37 -28.60
CA VAL A 486 -37.39 -30.43 -29.96
C VAL A 486 -35.85 -30.14 -30.02
N PRO A 487 -35.05 -30.83 -30.87
CA PRO A 487 -34.97 -32.27 -31.19
C PRO A 487 -33.53 -32.83 -31.29
N GLU A 488 -33.45 -34.14 -31.52
CA GLU A 488 -32.29 -34.98 -31.79
C GLU A 488 -31.92 -34.96 -33.30
N GLU A 489 -30.62 -34.86 -33.68
CA GLU A 489 -30.12 -35.49 -34.92
C GLU A 489 -28.57 -35.71 -35.00
N ARG A 490 -28.23 -36.96 -35.33
CA ARG A 490 -27.14 -37.54 -36.17
C ARG A 490 -25.64 -37.48 -35.81
N ARG A 491 -25.18 -38.70 -35.52
CA ARG A 491 -23.85 -39.35 -35.64
C ARG A 491 -22.95 -38.92 -36.80
N THR A 492 -21.64 -38.84 -36.53
CA THR A 492 -20.58 -39.52 -37.31
C THR A 492 -19.46 -40.05 -36.41
N ARG A 493 -18.90 -41.21 -36.78
CA ARG A 493 -17.95 -42.04 -36.02
C ARG A 493 -16.49 -41.60 -36.26
N GLY A 494 -15.69 -41.57 -35.19
CA GLY A 494 -14.22 -41.65 -35.23
C GLY A 494 -13.69 -42.23 -33.91
N ARG A 495 -13.01 -43.38 -33.94
CA ARG A 495 -12.51 -44.11 -32.76
C ARG A 495 -11.19 -43.51 -32.23
N ARG A 496 -11.07 -43.31 -30.91
CA ARG A 496 -10.15 -44.03 -29.97
C ARG A 496 -9.81 -43.21 -28.71
N ALA A 497 -9.57 -43.98 -27.64
CA ALA A 497 -8.95 -43.68 -26.34
C ALA A 497 -9.86 -43.03 -25.28
N GLY A 498 -10.29 -43.87 -24.33
CA GLY A 498 -11.14 -43.50 -23.21
C GLY A 498 -10.38 -42.86 -22.05
N TYR A 499 -10.99 -41.81 -21.51
CA TYR A 499 -10.97 -41.43 -20.11
C TYR A 499 -12.40 -40.97 -19.79
N GLY A 500 -13.07 -41.65 -18.87
CA GLY A 500 -14.43 -41.31 -18.47
C GLY A 500 -14.45 -40.02 -17.67
N ILE A 501 -15.06 -38.97 -18.22
CA ILE A 501 -15.45 -37.78 -17.48
C ILE A 501 -16.94 -37.95 -17.16
N GLY A 502 -17.24 -38.29 -15.91
CA GLY A 502 -18.60 -38.27 -15.40
C GLY A 502 -19.09 -36.83 -15.34
N ASN A 503 -20.31 -36.58 -15.83
CA ASN A 503 -21.05 -35.36 -15.59
C ASN A 503 -21.17 -35.12 -14.08
N ALA A 504 -20.44 -34.14 -13.55
CA ALA A 504 -20.69 -33.61 -12.22
C ALA A 504 -21.79 -32.55 -12.34
N GLU A 505 -23.00 -32.95 -11.96
CA GLU A 505 -24.11 -32.04 -11.68
C GLU A 505 -23.65 -30.98 -10.67
N CYS A 506 -23.93 -29.70 -10.95
CA CYS A 506 -23.78 -28.62 -9.97
C CYS A 506 -24.62 -28.92 -8.72
N PRO A 507 -24.05 -28.97 -7.51
CA PRO A 507 -24.85 -29.12 -6.31
C PRO A 507 -25.58 -27.79 -6.01
N ARG A 508 -26.90 -27.77 -6.28
CA ARG A 508 -27.83 -26.82 -5.67
C ARG A 508 -27.91 -27.14 -4.17
N VAL A 509 -27.36 -26.27 -3.32
CA VAL A 509 -27.56 -26.36 -1.87
C VAL A 509 -28.83 -25.58 -1.50
N HIS A 510 -29.84 -26.30 -1.00
CA HIS A 510 -31.05 -25.73 -0.42
C HIS A 510 -30.80 -25.31 1.03
N PHE A 511 -31.18 -24.07 1.40
CA PHE A 511 -31.32 -23.64 2.79
C PHE A 511 -32.82 -23.59 3.15
N ALA A 512 -33.21 -24.27 4.23
CA ALA A 512 -34.58 -24.24 4.76
C ALA A 512 -34.62 -23.45 6.08
N PHE A 513 -35.51 -22.46 6.15
CA PHE A 513 -35.91 -21.81 7.40
C PHE A 513 -37.41 -22.05 7.65
N ARG A 514 -37.76 -22.36 8.90
CA ARG A 514 -39.14 -22.41 9.40
C ARG A 514 -39.34 -21.17 10.28
N ILE A 515 -40.19 -20.25 9.86
CA ILE A 515 -40.54 -19.03 10.61
C ILE A 515 -41.83 -19.33 11.40
N PRO A 516 -41.85 -19.17 12.73
CA PRO A 516 -43.11 -19.00 13.46
C PRO A 516 -43.59 -17.56 13.25
N ASN A 517 -44.80 -17.42 12.71
CA ASN A 517 -45.53 -16.16 12.63
C ASN A 517 -45.84 -15.63 14.04
N SER A 518 -45.27 -14.48 14.41
CA SER A 518 -46.01 -13.42 15.11
C SER A 518 -45.17 -12.14 15.29
N THR A 519 -45.79 -11.03 14.89
CA THR A 519 -45.52 -9.63 15.28
C THR A 519 -44.21 -8.97 14.81
N LEU A 520 -44.22 -8.50 13.56
CA LEU A 520 -43.57 -7.26 13.14
C LEU A 520 -44.48 -6.07 13.47
N PRO A 521 -43.94 -4.94 13.97
CA PRO A 521 -44.32 -3.63 13.47
C PRO A 521 -43.18 -3.04 12.64
N ALA A 522 -43.57 -2.47 11.51
CA ALA A 522 -42.72 -1.78 10.55
C ALA A 522 -42.06 -0.53 11.16
N GLN A 523 -40.78 -0.30 10.85
CA GLN A 523 -40.22 0.95 10.30
C GLN A 523 -38.67 0.92 10.26
N LEU A 524 -38.14 1.47 9.16
CA LEU A 524 -36.74 1.72 8.75
C LEU A 524 -35.99 0.59 8.04
#